data_AF-A0A7C1YSD7-F1
#
_entry.id   AF-A0A7C1YSD7-F1
#
_cell.length_a   1.000
_cell.length_b   1.000
_cell.length_c   1.000
_cell.angle_alpha   90.00
_cell.angle_beta   90.00
_cell.angle_gamma   90.00
#
_symmetry.space_group_name_H-M   'P 1'
#
loop_
_entity.id
_entity.type
_entity.pdbx_description
1 polymer ?
#
loop_
_entity_poly.entity_id
_entity_poly.type
_entity_poly.pdbx_seq_one_letter_code
_entity_poly.pdbx_strand_id
1 'polypeptide(L)'
;MTENIDLKDLEKKAWKSTFQDGLWDIYFGLLFLGMGIYTIPQLFGFDNTFGLILILLIWNFSSFGLFFIGKKKITIARVGFVKFGKKRIIKKIKLAIFLSFMVVLNVTFLFLPFSGLNLRLNAFTTMLLIGTIFIILPISIVAYYLQFERLYLIGIMGGLGLSITGLLRPLIGSPLNTIITFSSIGGIITIWGIVILVRFLKQYPIPEKDQI
;
A
#
# COMPACT_ATOMS: atom_id res chain seq x y z
N MET A 1 8.21 39.66 -20.37
CA MET A 1 9.11 38.67 -19.75
C MET A 1 8.42 37.32 -19.85
N THR A 2 8.74 36.53 -20.88
CA THR A 2 8.29 35.14 -20.97
C THR A 2 9.15 34.35 -19.99
N GLU A 3 8.62 34.10 -18.79
CA GLU A 3 9.19 33.13 -17.86
C GLU A 3 9.47 31.86 -18.65
N ASN A 4 10.73 31.42 -18.65
CA ASN A 4 11.16 30.23 -19.35
C ASN A 4 10.65 29.02 -18.55
N ILE A 5 9.35 28.75 -18.66
CA ILE A 5 8.68 27.68 -17.94
C ILE A 5 9.27 26.35 -18.43
N ASP A 6 10.11 25.72 -17.61
CA ASP A 6 10.65 24.41 -17.92
C ASP A 6 9.50 23.38 -17.90
N LEU A 7 9.14 22.91 -19.10
CA LEU A 7 8.11 21.89 -19.31
C LEU A 7 8.35 20.63 -18.47
N LYS A 8 9.61 20.32 -18.16
CA LYS A 8 9.99 19.16 -17.33
C LYS A 8 9.57 19.35 -15.88
N ASP A 9 9.66 20.56 -15.35
CA ASP A 9 9.27 20.88 -13.98
C ASP A 9 7.76 20.97 -13.83
N LEU A 10 7.05 21.48 -14.83
CA LEU A 10 5.59 21.38 -14.89
C LEU A 10 5.12 19.93 -14.90
N GLU A 11 5.72 19.07 -15.74
CA GLU A 11 5.37 17.65 -15.78
C GLU A 11 5.64 16.99 -14.41
N LYS A 12 6.74 17.35 -13.72
CA LYS A 12 7.10 16.87 -12.37
C LYS A 12 6.08 17.29 -11.33
N LYS A 13 5.62 18.54 -11.37
CA LYS A 13 4.57 19.06 -10.48
C LYS A 13 3.24 18.33 -10.69
N ALA A 14 2.83 18.14 -11.95
CA ALA A 14 1.62 17.39 -12.31
C ALA A 14 1.68 15.90 -11.92
N TRP A 15 2.88 15.30 -11.92
CA TRP A 15 3.06 13.94 -11.42
C TRP A 15 2.79 13.85 -9.93
N LYS A 16 3.44 14.73 -9.16
CA LYS A 16 3.37 14.70 -7.71
C LYS A 16 1.95 14.99 -7.22
N SER A 17 1.22 15.88 -7.89
CA SER A 17 -0.19 16.17 -7.55
C SER A 17 -1.10 14.93 -7.69
N THR A 18 -0.75 13.97 -8.54
CA THR A 18 -1.52 12.72 -8.70
C THR A 18 -1.54 11.87 -7.41
N PHE A 19 -0.54 12.05 -6.54
CA PHE A 19 -0.40 11.35 -5.27
C PHE A 19 -0.72 12.25 -4.06
N GLN A 20 -1.21 13.47 -4.24
CA GLN A 20 -1.50 14.39 -3.11
C GLN A 20 -2.93 14.26 -2.56
N ASP A 21 -3.77 13.44 -3.17
CA ASP A 21 -5.18 13.29 -2.82
C ASP A 21 -5.46 12.41 -1.58
N GLY A 22 -4.44 11.74 -1.02
CA GLY A 22 -4.62 10.87 0.16
C GLY A 22 -5.28 9.53 -0.12
N LEU A 23 -5.79 9.29 -1.34
CA LEU A 23 -6.53 8.06 -1.67
C LEU A 23 -5.62 6.84 -1.69
N TRP A 24 -4.37 7.01 -2.11
CA TRP A 24 -3.37 5.94 -2.02
C TRP A 24 -3.08 5.55 -0.57
N ASP A 25 -2.97 6.53 0.32
CA ASP A 25 -2.72 6.28 1.75
C ASP A 25 -3.92 5.54 2.36
N ILE A 26 -5.16 5.96 2.07
CA ILE A 26 -6.37 5.26 2.49
C ILE A 26 -6.38 3.81 1.98
N TYR A 27 -6.07 3.60 0.70
CA TYR A 27 -6.01 2.27 0.10
C TYR A 27 -5.00 1.38 0.81
N PHE A 28 -3.75 1.83 1.00
CA PHE A 28 -2.74 1.06 1.72
C PHE A 28 -3.14 0.80 3.18
N GLY A 29 -3.73 1.78 3.86
CA GLY A 29 -4.26 1.58 5.21
C GLY A 29 -5.34 0.50 5.27
N LEU A 30 -6.26 0.49 4.30
CA LEU A 30 -7.27 -0.56 4.17
C LEU A 30 -6.65 -1.94 3.87
N LEU A 31 -5.60 -2.03 3.03
CA LEU A 31 -4.88 -3.28 2.81
C LEU A 31 -4.33 -3.85 4.12
N PHE A 32 -3.68 -3.01 4.94
CA PHE A 32 -3.16 -3.42 6.25
C PHE A 32 -4.28 -3.74 7.24
N LEU A 33 -5.38 -2.96 7.28
CA LEU A 33 -6.54 -3.31 8.09
C LEU A 33 -7.09 -4.70 7.73
N GLY A 34 -7.11 -5.04 6.44
CA GLY A 34 -7.50 -6.36 5.94
C GLY A 34 -6.65 -7.49 6.52
N MET A 35 -5.34 -7.25 6.70
CA MET A 35 -4.42 -8.19 7.36
C MET A 35 -4.77 -8.43 8.83
N GLY A 36 -5.40 -7.48 9.52
CA GLY A 36 -5.94 -7.72 10.86
C GLY A 36 -7.28 -8.48 10.78
N ILE A 37 -8.20 -7.97 9.96
CA ILE A 37 -9.59 -8.43 9.87
C ILE A 37 -9.69 -9.90 9.44
N TYR A 38 -8.83 -10.38 8.53
CA TYR A 38 -8.93 -11.77 8.06
C TYR A 38 -8.73 -12.80 9.18
N THR A 39 -8.07 -12.43 10.29
CA THR A 39 -7.83 -13.33 11.42
C THR A 39 -8.95 -13.34 12.47
N ILE A 40 -9.92 -12.43 12.37
CA ILE A 40 -11.04 -12.32 13.32
C ILE A 40 -11.87 -13.62 13.38
N PRO A 41 -12.23 -14.30 12.26
CA PRO A 41 -13.00 -15.53 12.33
C PRO A 41 -12.35 -16.65 13.16
N GLN A 42 -11.01 -16.65 13.25
CA GLN A 42 -10.26 -17.61 14.08
C GLN A 42 -10.55 -17.43 15.58
N LEU A 43 -10.93 -16.22 16.03
CA LEU A 43 -11.37 -15.99 17.41
C LEU A 43 -12.67 -16.71 17.76
N PHE A 44 -13.48 -17.03 16.75
CA PHE A 44 -14.76 -17.72 16.90
C PHE A 44 -14.67 -19.22 16.55
N GLY A 45 -13.46 -19.75 16.38
CA GLY A 45 -13.22 -21.15 16.03
C GLY A 45 -13.41 -21.47 14.54
N PHE A 46 -13.52 -20.47 13.66
CA PHE A 46 -13.57 -20.67 12.22
C PHE A 46 -12.17 -20.66 11.60
N ASP A 47 -11.53 -21.82 11.56
CA ASP A 47 -10.18 -22.00 11.00
C ASP A 47 -10.15 -22.50 9.55
N ASN A 48 -11.26 -22.35 8.81
CA ASN A 48 -11.31 -22.73 7.41
C ASN A 48 -10.42 -21.80 6.56
N THR A 49 -9.23 -22.27 6.21
CA THR A 49 -8.24 -21.56 5.37
C THR A 49 -8.86 -20.96 4.11
N PHE A 50 -9.75 -21.69 3.43
CA PHE A 50 -10.40 -21.20 2.22
C PHE A 50 -11.34 -20.03 2.51
N GLY A 51 -12.10 -20.09 3.60
CA GLY A 51 -12.96 -19.00 4.07
C GLY A 51 -12.16 -17.74 4.43
N LEU A 52 -11.02 -17.91 5.11
CA LEU A 52 -10.14 -16.80 5.49
C LEU A 52 -9.54 -16.10 4.26
N ILE A 53 -9.10 -16.88 3.26
CA ILE A 53 -8.61 -16.35 1.99
C ILE A 53 -9.72 -15.60 1.25
N LEU A 54 -10.94 -16.13 1.20
CA LEU A 54 -12.07 -15.46 0.57
C LEU A 54 -12.40 -14.12 1.24
N ILE A 55 -12.42 -14.06 2.58
CA ILE A 55 -12.65 -12.81 3.32
C ILE A 55 -11.58 -11.78 2.98
N LEU A 56 -10.31 -12.19 2.98
CA LEU A 56 -9.19 -11.31 2.62
C LEU A 56 -9.34 -10.81 1.17
N LEU A 57 -9.66 -11.68 0.23
CA LEU A 57 -9.86 -11.30 -1.18
C LEU A 57 -11.01 -10.30 -1.32
N ILE A 58 -12.18 -10.59 -0.75
CA ILE A 58 -13.35 -9.71 -0.79
C ILE A 58 -12.98 -8.33 -0.23
N TRP A 59 -12.33 -8.27 0.93
CA TRP A 59 -11.90 -7.01 1.53
C TRP A 59 -10.95 -6.21 0.64
N ASN A 60 -9.94 -6.87 0.06
CA ASN A 60 -8.98 -6.22 -0.82
C ASN A 60 -9.63 -5.73 -2.13
N PHE A 61 -10.53 -6.52 -2.70
CA PHE A 61 -11.31 -6.11 -3.88
C PHE A 61 -12.22 -4.91 -3.58
N SER A 62 -12.91 -4.91 -2.43
CA SER A 62 -13.72 -3.77 -1.99
C SER A 62 -12.87 -2.51 -1.78
N SER A 63 -11.70 -2.65 -1.16
CA SER A 63 -10.76 -1.56 -0.93
C SER A 63 -10.24 -0.98 -2.25
N PHE A 64 -9.92 -1.83 -3.22
CA PHE A 64 -9.52 -1.41 -4.55
C PHE A 64 -10.66 -0.72 -5.32
N GLY A 65 -11.90 -1.21 -5.19
CA GLY A 65 -13.09 -0.58 -5.74
C GLY A 65 -13.31 0.84 -5.20
N LEU A 66 -13.20 1.02 -3.88
CA LEU A 66 -13.27 2.33 -3.23
C LEU A 66 -12.17 3.28 -3.73
N PHE A 67 -10.94 2.79 -3.86
CA PHE A 67 -9.83 3.56 -4.43
C PHE A 67 -10.12 4.00 -5.87
N PHE A 68 -10.60 3.09 -6.72
CA PHE A 68 -10.88 3.38 -8.13
C PHE A 68 -12.01 4.41 -8.29
N ILE A 69 -13.11 4.23 -7.54
CA ILE A 69 -14.25 5.16 -7.53
C ILE A 69 -13.80 6.52 -7.00
N GLY A 70 -13.03 6.53 -5.91
CA GLY A 70 -12.46 7.73 -5.32
C GLY A 70 -11.61 8.48 -6.35
N LYS A 71 -10.66 7.81 -7.01
CA LYS A 71 -9.80 8.46 -8.01
C LYS A 71 -10.62 9.05 -9.16
N LYS A 72 -11.60 8.30 -9.67
CA LYS A 72 -12.43 8.74 -10.81
C LYS A 72 -13.33 9.93 -10.44
N LYS A 73 -14.03 9.87 -9.31
CA LYS A 73 -15.01 10.89 -8.91
C LYS A 73 -14.40 12.09 -8.21
N ILE A 74 -13.31 11.91 -7.47
CA ILE A 74 -12.72 12.95 -6.62
C ILE A 74 -11.55 13.62 -7.32
N THR A 75 -10.55 12.84 -7.71
CA THR A 75 -9.27 13.40 -8.17
C THR A 75 -9.34 13.82 -9.63
N ILE A 76 -9.84 12.95 -10.52
CA ILE A 76 -9.89 13.26 -11.95
C ILE A 76 -10.84 14.43 -12.22
N ALA A 77 -11.97 14.51 -11.51
CA ALA A 77 -12.91 15.62 -11.63
C ALA A 77 -12.32 16.98 -11.21
N ARG A 78 -11.35 17.01 -10.28
CA ARG A 78 -10.78 18.26 -9.76
C ARG A 78 -9.50 18.70 -10.45
N VAL A 79 -8.63 17.74 -10.79
CA VAL A 79 -7.26 18.01 -11.29
C VAL A 79 -7.16 17.81 -12.80
N GLY A 80 -8.17 17.17 -13.41
CA GLY A 80 -8.15 16.79 -14.82
C GLY A 80 -7.22 15.62 -15.11
N PHE A 81 -7.06 15.31 -16.39
CA PHE A 81 -6.23 14.20 -16.88
C PHE A 81 -5.00 14.72 -17.61
N VAL A 82 -3.82 14.22 -17.24
CA VAL A 82 -2.54 14.59 -17.89
C VAL A 82 -1.96 13.38 -18.61
N LYS A 83 -1.59 13.58 -19.88
CA LYS A 83 -0.80 12.60 -20.66
C LYS A 83 0.68 12.81 -20.36
N PHE A 84 1.31 11.82 -19.74
CA PHE A 84 2.73 11.86 -19.40
C PHE A 84 3.64 11.53 -20.58
N GLY A 85 4.86 12.07 -20.58
CA GLY A 85 5.85 11.85 -21.64
C GLY A 85 6.43 10.43 -21.65
N LYS A 86 7.02 10.04 -22.79
CA LYS A 86 7.61 8.70 -23.03
C LYS A 86 8.58 8.24 -21.94
N LYS A 87 9.38 9.16 -21.36
CA LYS A 87 10.34 8.85 -20.28
C LYS A 87 9.67 8.25 -19.04
N ARG A 88 8.45 8.66 -18.70
CA ARG A 88 7.72 8.13 -17.55
C ARG A 88 7.02 6.83 -17.81
N ILE A 89 6.56 6.63 -19.05
CA ILE A 89 6.02 5.35 -19.50
C ILE A 89 7.10 4.27 -19.37
N ILE A 90 8.33 4.56 -19.79
CA ILE A 90 9.47 3.63 -19.64
C ILE A 90 9.75 3.34 -18.16
N LYS A 91 9.71 4.35 -17.28
CA LYS A 91 9.86 4.12 -15.82
C LYS A 91 8.75 3.22 -15.26
N LYS A 92 7.49 3.42 -15.67
CA LYS A 92 6.38 2.54 -15.29
C LYS A 92 6.60 1.10 -15.76
N ILE A 93 7.09 0.91 -16.99
CA ILE A 93 7.38 -0.43 -17.52
C ILE A 93 8.52 -1.09 -16.72
N LYS A 94 9.62 -0.38 -16.45
CA LYS A 94 10.71 -0.90 -15.60
C LYS A 94 10.22 -1.30 -14.21
N LEU A 95 9.35 -0.47 -13.62
CA LEU A 95 8.73 -0.76 -12.33
C LEU A 95 7.81 -1.98 -12.41
N ALA A 96 7.01 -2.12 -13.48
CA ALA A 96 6.17 -3.29 -13.68
C ALA A 96 7.00 -4.58 -13.81
N ILE A 97 8.10 -4.55 -14.57
CA ILE A 97 9.04 -5.68 -14.68
C ILE A 97 9.62 -6.04 -13.31
N PHE A 98 10.06 -5.03 -12.55
CA PHE A 98 10.60 -5.22 -11.20
C PHE A 98 9.55 -5.83 -10.25
N LEU A 99 8.31 -5.32 -10.26
CA LEU A 99 7.22 -5.87 -9.46
C LEU A 99 6.85 -7.29 -9.87
N SER A 100 6.79 -7.59 -11.17
CA SER A 100 6.56 -8.96 -11.66
C SER A 100 7.66 -9.91 -11.18
N PHE A 101 8.92 -9.48 -11.23
CA PHE A 101 10.03 -10.25 -10.68
C PHE A 101 9.89 -10.48 -9.17
N MET A 102 9.50 -9.45 -8.41
CA MET A 102 9.26 -9.57 -6.97
C MET A 102 8.09 -10.51 -6.65
N VAL A 103 7.03 -10.53 -7.46
CA VAL A 103 5.92 -11.49 -7.30
C VAL A 103 6.41 -12.91 -7.52
N VAL A 104 7.17 -13.18 -8.59
CA VAL A 104 7.77 -14.50 -8.83
C VAL A 104 8.67 -14.91 -7.65
N LEU A 105 9.50 -13.99 -7.15
CA LEU A 105 10.38 -14.24 -6.01
C LEU A 105 9.58 -14.57 -4.73
N ASN A 106 8.50 -13.85 -4.44
CA ASN A 106 7.59 -14.15 -3.33
C ASN A 106 6.96 -15.55 -3.46
N VAL A 107 6.47 -15.89 -4.65
CA VAL A 107 5.86 -17.20 -4.92
C VAL A 107 6.90 -18.31 -4.72
N THR A 108 8.11 -18.16 -5.24
CA THR A 108 9.20 -19.14 -5.03
C THR A 108 9.53 -19.28 -3.54
N PHE A 109 9.57 -18.19 -2.78
CA PHE A 109 9.83 -18.24 -1.34
C PHE A 109 8.71 -18.93 -0.55
N LEU A 110 7.46 -18.84 -1.00
CA LEU A 110 6.34 -19.55 -0.39
C LEU A 110 6.50 -21.08 -0.50
N PHE A 111 7.21 -21.57 -1.52
CA PHE A 111 7.53 -22.99 -1.68
C PHE A 111 8.82 -23.44 -0.96
N LEU A 112 9.62 -22.51 -0.45
CA LEU A 112 10.88 -22.81 0.25
C LEU A 112 10.70 -23.78 1.43
N PRO A 113 9.64 -23.70 2.27
CA PRO A 113 9.44 -24.64 3.38
C PRO A 113 9.29 -26.11 2.92
N PHE A 114 8.81 -26.35 1.70
CA PHE A 114 8.63 -27.70 1.14
C PHE A 114 9.93 -28.31 0.61
N SER A 115 10.97 -27.51 0.43
CA SER A 115 12.28 -27.96 -0.08
C SER A 115 13.16 -28.67 0.96
N GLY A 116 12.74 -28.69 2.23
CA GLY A 116 13.53 -29.26 3.34
C GLY A 116 14.70 -28.39 3.81
N LEU A 117 14.89 -27.19 3.23
CA LEU A 117 15.88 -26.22 3.67
C LEU A 117 15.47 -25.59 5.02
N ASN A 118 15.98 -26.15 6.12
CA ASN A 118 15.78 -25.60 7.46
C ASN A 118 16.84 -24.55 7.78
N LEU A 119 16.55 -23.29 7.43
CA LEU A 119 17.30 -22.15 7.95
C LEU A 119 16.98 -22.01 9.45
N ARG A 120 17.93 -22.37 10.33
CA ARG A 120 17.82 -22.25 11.79
C ARG A 120 17.90 -20.78 12.22
N LEU A 121 16.93 -19.98 11.81
CA LEU A 121 16.80 -18.57 12.20
C LEU A 121 15.73 -18.42 13.28
N ASN A 122 15.97 -17.54 14.24
CA ASN A 122 14.96 -17.17 15.22
C ASN A 122 13.74 -16.55 14.51
N ALA A 123 12.53 -16.82 15.02
CA ALA A 123 11.28 -16.38 14.41
C ALA A 123 11.24 -14.86 14.14
N PHE A 124 11.79 -14.07 15.06
CA PHE A 124 11.93 -12.63 14.90
C PHE A 124 12.81 -12.25 13.70
N THR A 125 14.01 -12.84 13.60
CA THR A 125 14.94 -12.59 12.50
C THR A 125 14.34 -12.98 11.16
N THR A 126 13.63 -14.10 11.10
CA THR A 126 12.91 -14.54 9.89
C THR A 126 11.84 -13.53 9.48
N MET A 127 11.00 -13.07 10.41
CA MET A 127 9.96 -12.08 10.09
C MET A 127 10.52 -10.71 9.74
N LEU A 128 11.65 -10.30 10.34
CA LEU A 128 12.38 -9.08 9.99
C LEU A 128 12.95 -9.14 8.58
N LEU A 129 13.60 -10.25 8.21
CA LEU A 129 14.13 -10.45 6.86
C LEU A 129 13.00 -10.47 5.84
N ILE A 130 11.90 -11.17 6.14
CA ILE A 130 10.74 -11.19 5.25
C ILE A 130 10.17 -9.79 5.07
N GLY A 131 9.89 -9.07 6.17
CA GLY A 131 9.38 -7.71 6.11
C GLY A 131 10.32 -6.76 5.35
N THR A 132 11.63 -6.89 5.54
CA THR A 132 12.61 -6.01 4.88
C THR A 132 12.72 -6.30 3.39
N ILE A 133 12.90 -7.56 3.01
CA ILE A 133 13.18 -7.96 1.62
C ILE A 133 11.92 -7.90 0.76
N PHE A 134 10.76 -8.27 1.30
CA PHE A 134 9.53 -8.41 0.53
C PHE A 134 8.56 -7.24 0.65
N ILE A 135 8.69 -6.41 1.70
CA ILE A 135 7.81 -5.26 1.90
C ILE A 135 8.59 -3.96 1.80
N ILE A 136 9.55 -3.72 2.70
CA ILE A 136 10.25 -2.42 2.79
C ILE A 136 11.00 -2.12 1.50
N LEU A 137 11.82 -3.05 1.01
CA LEU A 137 12.68 -2.83 -0.15
C LEU A 137 11.86 -2.62 -1.44
N PRO A 138 10.87 -3.47 -1.78
CA PRO A 138 10.07 -3.28 -3.00
C PRO A 138 9.24 -2.00 -2.93
N ILE A 139 8.61 -1.71 -1.79
CA ILE A 139 7.81 -0.50 -1.61
C ILE A 139 8.69 0.76 -1.67
N SER A 140 9.90 0.72 -1.11
CA SER A 140 10.87 1.83 -1.19
C SER A 140 11.35 2.10 -2.62
N ILE A 141 11.55 1.05 -3.42
CA ILE A 141 11.87 1.19 -4.84
C ILE A 141 10.68 1.81 -5.59
N VAL A 142 9.47 1.33 -5.33
CA VAL A 142 8.25 1.93 -5.90
C VAL A 142 8.14 3.41 -5.51
N ALA A 143 8.38 3.74 -4.25
CA ALA A 143 8.35 5.10 -3.73
C ALA A 143 9.35 6.02 -4.46
N TYR A 144 10.57 5.52 -4.68
CA TYR A 144 11.62 6.23 -5.41
C TYR A 144 11.21 6.54 -6.85
N TYR A 145 10.73 5.52 -7.57
CA TYR A 145 10.37 5.66 -8.99
C TYR A 145 9.10 6.48 -9.20
N LEU A 146 8.12 6.36 -8.29
CA LEU A 146 6.89 7.15 -8.30
C LEU A 146 7.06 8.53 -7.69
N GLN A 147 8.21 8.85 -7.09
CA GLN A 147 8.43 10.11 -6.34
C GLN A 147 7.35 10.33 -5.28
N PHE A 148 6.91 9.24 -4.65
CA PHE A 148 5.85 9.24 -3.66
C PHE A 148 6.46 9.03 -2.27
N GLU A 149 6.85 10.15 -1.63
CA GLU A 149 7.65 10.15 -0.40
C GLU A 149 6.96 9.44 0.78
N ARG A 150 5.63 9.56 0.91
CA ARG A 150 4.87 8.90 2.00
C ARG A 150 4.89 7.37 1.90
N LEU A 151 5.10 6.83 0.71
CA LEU A 151 5.13 5.39 0.49
C LEU A 151 6.31 4.72 1.18
N TYR A 152 7.41 5.44 1.42
CA TYR A 152 8.52 4.94 2.27
C TYR A 152 8.05 4.64 3.69
N LEU A 153 7.30 5.58 4.30
CA LEU A 153 6.78 5.41 5.66
C LEU A 153 5.78 4.25 5.72
N ILE A 154 4.87 4.16 4.75
CA ILE A 154 3.91 3.05 4.63
C ILE A 154 4.65 1.71 4.51
N GLY A 155 5.70 1.64 3.69
CA GLY A 155 6.51 0.44 3.52
C GLY A 155 7.24 0.03 4.81
N ILE A 156 7.84 0.98 5.51
CA ILE A 156 8.50 0.75 6.80
C ILE A 156 7.49 0.26 7.84
N MET A 157 6.33 0.93 7.98
CA MET A 157 5.29 0.52 8.91
C MET A 157 4.79 -0.90 8.62
N GLY A 158 4.51 -1.21 7.35
CA GLY A 158 4.07 -2.55 6.96
C GLY A 158 5.12 -3.64 7.18
N GLY A 159 6.38 -3.36 6.81
CA GLY A 159 7.48 -4.32 6.94
C GLY A 159 7.85 -4.59 8.39
N LEU A 160 7.98 -3.54 9.20
CA LEU A 160 8.20 -3.68 10.64
C LEU A 160 6.99 -4.30 11.35
N GLY A 161 5.78 -4.07 10.84
CA GLY A 161 4.56 -4.70 11.34
C GLY A 161 4.65 -6.23 11.39
N LEU A 162 5.29 -6.87 10.40
CA LEU A 162 5.53 -8.32 10.45
C LEU A 162 6.45 -8.71 11.62
N SER A 163 7.53 -7.97 11.84
CA SER A 163 8.48 -8.23 12.92
C SER A 163 7.83 -8.02 14.30
N ILE A 164 7.04 -6.96 14.44
CA ILE A 164 6.26 -6.65 15.65
C ILE A 164 5.24 -7.76 15.93
N THR A 165 4.56 -8.28 14.90
CA THR A 165 3.63 -9.41 15.03
C THR A 165 4.33 -10.65 15.58
N GLY A 166 5.58 -10.90 15.14
CA GLY A 166 6.43 -11.97 15.66
C GLY A 166 6.82 -11.81 17.12
N LEU A 167 7.16 -10.57 17.53
CA LEU A 167 7.49 -10.24 18.93
C LEU A 167 6.28 -10.35 19.86
N LEU A 168 5.09 -9.96 19.39
CA LEU A 168 3.86 -10.00 20.18
C LEU A 168 3.26 -11.40 20.29
N ARG A 169 3.61 -12.32 19.37
CA ARG A 169 3.11 -13.69 19.35
C ARG A 169 3.28 -14.44 20.69
N PRO A 170 4.46 -14.47 21.35
CA PRO A 170 4.62 -15.13 22.64
C PRO A 170 3.89 -14.42 23.80
N LEU A 171 3.57 -13.13 23.67
CA LEU A 171 2.96 -12.33 24.74
C LEU A 171 1.42 -12.44 24.75
N ILE A 172 0.79 -12.38 23.58
CA ILE A 172 -0.67 -12.25 23.44
C ILE A 172 -1.27 -13.45 22.68
N GLY A 173 -0.44 -14.23 21.99
CA GLY A 173 -0.89 -15.35 21.17
C GLY A 173 -1.48 -14.94 19.82
N SER A 174 -1.74 -15.95 18.99
CA SER A 174 -2.47 -15.82 17.72
C SER A 174 -3.96 -16.07 17.96
N PRO A 175 -4.89 -15.36 17.30
CA PRO A 175 -4.70 -14.35 16.25
C PRO A 175 -4.53 -12.89 16.74
N LEU A 176 -4.63 -12.65 18.05
CA LEU A 176 -4.69 -11.30 18.61
C LEU A 176 -3.46 -10.44 18.28
N ASN A 177 -2.26 -11.03 18.23
CA ASN A 177 -1.03 -10.33 17.83
C ASN A 177 -1.15 -9.69 16.43
N THR A 178 -1.72 -10.40 15.46
CA THR A 178 -1.90 -9.94 14.07
C THR A 178 -2.95 -8.84 14.01
N ILE A 179 -4.08 -9.01 14.72
CA ILE A 179 -5.15 -8.01 14.81
C ILE A 179 -4.58 -6.70 15.36
N ILE A 180 -3.95 -6.74 16.54
CA ILE A 180 -3.44 -5.53 17.19
C ILE A 180 -2.42 -4.83 16.29
N THR A 181 -1.49 -5.57 15.70
CA THR A 181 -0.41 -4.98 14.90
C THR A 181 -0.92 -4.38 13.60
N PHE A 182 -1.65 -5.14 12.79
CA PHE A 182 -2.07 -4.69 11.48
C PHE A 182 -3.30 -3.78 11.50
N SER A 183 -4.21 -3.96 12.47
CA SER A 183 -5.32 -3.04 12.65
C SER A 183 -4.85 -1.66 13.15
N SER A 184 -3.85 -1.60 14.03
CA SER A 184 -3.28 -0.33 14.47
C SER A 184 -2.53 0.38 13.34
N ILE A 185 -1.63 -0.33 12.63
CA ILE A 185 -0.90 0.21 11.48
C ILE A 185 -1.86 0.69 10.40
N GLY A 186 -2.81 -0.16 10.00
CA GLY A 186 -3.80 0.15 8.98
C GLY A 186 -4.68 1.33 9.39
N GLY A 187 -5.15 1.36 10.64
CA GLY A 187 -5.94 2.46 11.18
C GLY A 187 -5.20 3.80 11.16
N ILE A 188 -3.94 3.83 11.61
CA ILE A 188 -3.11 5.05 11.57
C ILE A 188 -2.94 5.56 10.14
N ILE A 189 -2.61 4.67 9.19
CA ILE A 189 -2.40 5.03 7.79
C ILE A 189 -3.72 5.52 7.16
N THR A 190 -4.84 4.85 7.44
CA THR A 190 -6.16 5.25 6.93
C THR A 190 -6.58 6.61 7.47
N ILE A 191 -6.45 6.86 8.78
CA ILE A 191 -6.75 8.16 9.40
C ILE A 191 -5.88 9.25 8.77
N TRP A 192 -4.58 8.98 8.61
CA TRP A 192 -3.67 9.92 7.96
C TRP A 192 -4.07 10.24 6.53
N GLY A 193 -4.44 9.21 5.74
CA GLY A 193 -4.95 9.37 4.39
C GLY A 193 -6.25 10.18 4.32
N ILE A 194 -7.17 9.98 5.26
CA ILE A 194 -8.41 10.76 5.37
C ILE A 194 -8.09 12.23 5.66
N VAL A 195 -7.16 12.53 6.57
CA VAL A 195 -6.75 13.92 6.87
C VAL A 195 -6.19 14.59 5.62
N ILE A 196 -5.36 13.89 4.84
CA ILE A 196 -4.82 14.41 3.58
C ILE A 196 -5.93 14.62 2.56
N LEU A 197 -6.86 13.67 2.42
CA LEU A 197 -7.99 13.77 1.52
C LEU A 197 -8.86 14.99 1.86
N VAL A 198 -9.18 15.22 3.13
CA VAL A 198 -9.95 16.39 3.57
C VAL A 198 -9.21 17.70 3.25
N ARG A 199 -7.89 17.75 3.47
CA ARG A 199 -7.08 18.93 3.09
C ARG A 199 -7.09 19.15 1.58
N PHE A 200 -6.96 18.08 0.80
CA PHE A 200 -7.02 18.12 -0.65
C PHE A 200 -8.37 18.64 -1.15
N LEU A 201 -9.49 18.18 -0.56
CA LEU A 201 -10.83 18.67 -0.88
C LEU A 201 -11.00 20.16 -0.60
N LYS A 202 -10.42 20.66 0.50
CA LYS A 202 -10.45 22.09 0.85
C LYS A 202 -9.58 22.94 -0.08
N GLN A 203 -8.45 22.40 -0.53
CA GLN A 203 -7.51 23.10 -1.41
C GLN A 203 -7.99 23.14 -2.87
N TYR A 204 -8.73 22.12 -3.31
CA TYR A 204 -9.25 21.97 -4.66
C TYR A 204 -10.78 21.88 -4.64
N PRO A 205 -11.49 23.00 -4.38
CA PRO A 205 -12.94 23.05 -4.52
C PRO A 205 -13.34 22.82 -5.99
N ILE A 206 -14.51 22.22 -6.21
CA ILE A 206 -15.03 21.97 -7.56
C ILE A 206 -15.37 23.34 -8.18
N PRO A 207 -14.90 23.64 -9.41
CA PRO A 207 -15.28 24.88 -10.09
C PRO A 207 -16.80 24.97 -10.26
N GLU A 208 -17.38 26.10 -9.89
CA GLU A 208 -18.84 26.37 -9.89
C GLU A 208 -19.49 26.20 -11.27
N LYS A 209 -18.68 26.19 -12.35
CA LYS A 209 -19.13 26.04 -13.75
C LYS A 209 -19.60 24.64 -14.15
N ASP A 210 -19.32 23.60 -13.35
CA ASP A 210 -19.76 22.22 -13.62
C ASP A 210 -20.92 21.77 -12.69
N GLN A 211 -21.62 22.72 -12.05
CA GLN A 211 -22.79 22.44 -11.18
C GLN A 211 -24.15 22.44 -11.91
N ILE A 212 -24.18 22.40 -13.25
CA ILE A 212 -25.41 22.39 -14.06
C ILE A 212 -25.53 21.08 -14.83
#